data_AF-A0A6P7GYE2-F1
#
_entry.id   AF-A0A6P7GYE2-F1
#
_cell.length_a   1.000
_cell.length_b   1.000
_cell.length_c   1.000
_cell.angle_alpha   90.00
_cell.angle_beta   90.00
_cell.angle_gamma   90.00
#
_symmetry.space_group_name_H-M   'P 1'
#
loop_
_entity.id
_entity.type
_entity.pdbx_description
1 polymer ?
#
loop_
_entity_poly.entity_id
_entity_poly.type
_entity_poly.pdbx_seq_one_letter_code
_entity_poly.pdbx_strand_id
1 'polypeptide(L)'
;MKSFVVLLVICAEAWAGDKFLDLAQAVKECGAGPGGANELKESLDLQKDGATIFCVLNKSGLINENGDMIESNVREIYKNVYGSEKELDTVILKCGTKNGKTREEAAFNYFICYQTLPPETKKP
;
A
#
# COMPACT_ATOMS: atom_id res chain seq x y z
N MET A 1 -21.40 3.74 -44.20
CA MET A 1 -21.76 4.07 -42.80
C MET A 1 -22.32 2.82 -42.14
N LYS A 2 -21.54 2.13 -41.29
CA LYS A 2 -21.95 1.07 -40.30
C LYS A 2 -20.77 0.13 -39.95
N SER A 3 -19.59 0.66 -39.58
CA SER A 3 -18.53 -0.21 -39.00
C SER A 3 -17.58 0.48 -38.01
N PHE A 4 -17.83 1.73 -37.59
CA PHE A 4 -16.90 2.48 -36.74
C PHE A 4 -17.37 2.71 -35.30
N VAL A 5 -18.50 2.15 -34.88
CA VAL A 5 -19.16 2.51 -33.60
C VAL A 5 -18.90 1.49 -32.48
N VAL A 6 -18.31 0.31 -32.78
CA VAL A 6 -18.13 -0.76 -31.77
C VAL A 6 -16.74 -0.74 -31.12
N LEU A 7 -15.80 0.09 -31.60
CA LEU A 7 -14.47 0.23 -30.99
C LEU A 7 -14.37 1.35 -29.93
N LEU A 8 -15.47 2.06 -29.66
CA LEU A 8 -15.49 3.24 -28.78
C LEU A 8 -16.25 3.02 -27.46
N VAL A 9 -16.60 1.78 -27.13
CA VAL A 9 -17.27 1.47 -25.87
C VAL A 9 -16.36 0.51 -25.08
N ILE A 10 -16.01 0.94 -23.86
CA ILE A 10 -15.45 0.16 -22.75
C ILE A 10 -13.92 -0.06 -22.72
N CYS A 11 -13.14 1.01 -22.63
CA CYS A 11 -11.96 1.07 -21.74
C CYS A 11 -11.81 2.45 -21.07
N ALA A 12 -12.91 3.17 -20.87
CA ALA A 12 -13.06 3.96 -19.66
C ALA A 12 -13.41 2.89 -18.60
N GLU A 13 -12.53 2.47 -17.69
CA GLU A 13 -11.84 3.23 -16.66
C GLU A 13 -10.53 2.52 -16.28
N ALA A 14 -9.39 2.89 -16.87
CA ALA A 14 -8.07 2.47 -16.37
C ALA A 14 -7.42 3.61 -15.56
N TRP A 15 -8.21 4.31 -14.74
CA TRP A 15 -7.79 5.53 -14.04
C TRP A 15 -8.24 5.51 -12.57
N ALA A 16 -8.01 4.37 -11.91
CA ALA A 16 -7.80 4.29 -10.47
C ALA A 16 -6.64 3.30 -10.30
N GLY A 17 -5.44 3.82 -10.01
CA GLY A 17 -4.16 3.16 -10.25
C GLY A 17 -4.10 1.70 -9.84
N ASP A 18 -3.64 0.85 -10.76
CA ASP A 18 -3.58 -0.62 -10.64
C ASP A 18 -3.01 -1.10 -9.29
N LYS A 19 -2.07 -0.35 -8.71
CA LYS A 19 -1.46 -0.68 -7.41
C LYS A 19 -2.39 -0.57 -6.20
N PHE A 20 -3.41 0.29 -6.24
CA PHE A 20 -4.42 0.31 -5.17
C PHE A 20 -5.30 -0.94 -5.19
N LEU A 21 -5.60 -1.45 -6.38
CA LEU A 21 -6.29 -2.73 -6.54
C LEU A 21 -5.41 -3.88 -6.07
N ASP A 22 -4.11 -3.85 -6.38
CA ASP A 22 -3.13 -4.83 -5.86
C ASP A 22 -3.09 -4.84 -4.33
N LEU A 23 -3.13 -3.66 -3.69
CA LEU A 23 -3.17 -3.55 -2.23
C LEU A 23 -4.46 -4.13 -1.64
N ALA A 24 -5.62 -3.80 -2.20
CA ALA A 24 -6.91 -4.34 -1.75
C ALA A 24 -6.97 -5.87 -1.92
N GLN A 25 -6.44 -6.39 -3.02
CA GLN A 25 -6.32 -7.83 -3.25
C GLN A 25 -5.39 -8.49 -2.25
N ALA A 26 -4.23 -7.89 -1.96
CA ALA A 26 -3.29 -8.39 -0.95
C ALA A 26 -3.93 -8.46 0.45
N VAL A 27 -4.70 -7.44 0.85
CA VAL A 27 -5.46 -7.43 2.12
C VAL A 27 -6.41 -8.63 2.20
N LYS A 28 -7.14 -8.92 1.11
CA LYS A 28 -8.05 -10.06 1.03
C LYS A 28 -7.29 -11.39 1.11
N GLU A 29 -6.23 -11.54 0.33
CA GLU A 29 -5.44 -12.78 0.26
C GLU A 29 -4.73 -13.10 1.59
N CYS A 30 -4.29 -12.08 2.32
CA CYS A 30 -3.67 -12.25 3.64
C CYS A 30 -4.70 -12.39 4.76
N GLY A 31 -5.99 -12.31 4.47
CA GLY A 31 -7.07 -12.37 5.47
C GLY A 31 -7.05 -11.20 6.45
N ALA A 32 -6.49 -10.05 6.05
CA ALA A 32 -6.28 -8.88 6.89
C ALA A 32 -7.51 -7.94 6.97
N GLY A 33 -8.50 -8.16 6.10
CA GLY A 33 -9.74 -7.37 6.07
C GLY A 33 -10.78 -7.81 7.13
N PRO A 34 -11.88 -7.05 7.27
CA PRO A 34 -12.94 -7.33 8.25
C PRO A 34 -13.51 -8.75 8.11
N GLY A 35 -13.59 -9.49 9.22
CA GLY A 35 -14.05 -10.89 9.25
C GLY A 35 -13.03 -11.89 8.68
N GLY A 36 -11.82 -11.46 8.35
CA GLY A 36 -10.73 -12.31 7.89
C GLY A 36 -10.04 -13.06 9.03
N ALA A 37 -9.39 -14.18 8.70
CA ALA A 37 -8.67 -15.01 9.68
C ALA A 37 -7.53 -14.27 10.40
N ASN A 38 -7.01 -13.20 9.79
CA ASN A 38 -5.91 -12.38 10.30
C ASN A 38 -6.30 -10.89 10.35
N GLU A 39 -7.58 -10.60 10.61
CA GLU A 39 -8.11 -9.23 10.61
C GLU A 39 -7.22 -8.28 11.45
N LEU A 40 -6.76 -7.21 10.81
CA LEU A 40 -5.96 -6.16 11.47
C LEU A 40 -6.90 -5.17 12.18
N LYS A 41 -6.62 -4.89 13.46
CA LYS A 41 -7.39 -3.97 14.30
C LYS A 41 -6.61 -2.69 14.57
N GLU A 42 -7.27 -1.66 15.11
CA GLU A 42 -6.63 -0.36 15.41
C GLU A 42 -5.42 -0.49 16.34
N SER A 43 -5.48 -1.38 17.33
CA SER A 43 -4.34 -1.66 18.20
C SER A 43 -3.49 -2.78 17.60
N LEU A 44 -2.46 -2.39 16.87
CA LEU A 44 -1.51 -3.31 16.27
C LEU A 44 -0.41 -3.75 17.24
N ASP A 45 -0.03 -5.01 17.15
CA ASP A 45 1.04 -5.64 17.94
C ASP A 45 1.99 -6.40 17.02
N LEU A 46 3.30 -6.17 17.16
CA LEU A 46 4.30 -6.78 16.28
C LEU A 46 4.25 -8.31 16.30
N GLN A 47 4.03 -8.93 17.47
CA GLN A 47 4.03 -10.39 17.59
C GLN A 47 2.79 -11.01 16.95
N LYS A 48 1.65 -10.31 16.98
CA LYS A 48 0.38 -10.80 16.42
C LYS A 48 0.23 -10.45 14.94
N ASP A 49 0.60 -9.23 14.57
CA ASP A 49 0.22 -8.64 13.28
C ASP A 49 1.39 -8.53 12.30
N GLY A 50 2.64 -8.66 12.76
CA GLY A 50 3.83 -8.47 11.93
C GLY A 50 3.86 -9.38 10.69
N ALA A 51 3.48 -10.65 10.84
CA ALA A 51 3.42 -11.59 9.72
C ALA A 51 2.32 -11.24 8.70
N THR A 52 1.15 -10.81 9.18
CA THR A 52 0.04 -10.38 8.34
C THR A 52 0.37 -9.09 7.60
N ILE A 53 0.95 -8.11 8.28
CA ILE A 53 1.39 -6.86 7.68
C ILE A 53 2.47 -7.12 6.63
N PHE A 54 3.45 -7.98 6.93
CA PHE A 54 4.44 -8.41 5.95
C PHE A 54 3.78 -9.04 4.72
N CYS A 55 2.82 -9.97 4.91
CA CYS A 55 2.08 -10.59 3.81
C CYS A 55 1.43 -9.54 2.91
N VAL A 56 0.71 -8.56 3.48
CA VAL A 56 0.00 -7.53 2.72
C VAL A 56 0.98 -6.65 1.95
N LEU A 57 2.03 -6.16 2.60
CA LEU A 57 3.01 -5.27 1.96
C LEU A 57 3.83 -5.99 0.88
N ASN A 58 4.17 -7.27 1.09
CA ASN A 58 4.90 -8.06 0.11
C ASN A 58 4.03 -8.38 -1.11
N LYS A 59 2.81 -8.88 -0.91
CA LYS A 59 1.89 -9.23 -2.02
C LYS A 59 1.43 -8.02 -2.84
N SER A 60 1.29 -6.86 -2.20
CA SER A 60 1.01 -5.60 -2.91
C SER A 60 2.23 -5.04 -3.66
N GLY A 61 3.42 -5.64 -3.47
CA GLY A 61 4.67 -5.19 -4.08
C GLY A 61 5.23 -3.93 -3.45
N LEU A 62 4.82 -3.55 -2.24
CA LEU A 62 5.38 -2.40 -1.52
C LEU A 62 6.72 -2.70 -0.86
N ILE A 63 6.93 -3.95 -0.49
CA ILE A 63 8.21 -4.46 0.01
C ILE A 63 8.59 -5.75 -0.75
N ASN A 64 9.89 -6.08 -0.76
CA ASN A 64 10.37 -7.36 -1.27
C ASN A 64 10.37 -8.47 -0.18
N GLU A 65 10.87 -9.67 -0.51
CA GLU A 65 10.98 -10.81 0.42
C GLU A 65 11.84 -10.54 1.66
N ASN A 66 12.80 -9.62 1.56
CA ASN A 66 13.68 -9.23 2.66
C ASN A 66 13.05 -8.14 3.55
N GLY A 67 11.88 -7.62 3.18
CA GLY A 67 11.27 -6.46 3.83
C GLY A 67 11.95 -5.14 3.49
N ASP A 68 12.59 -5.01 2.32
CA ASP A 68 13.05 -3.72 1.80
C ASP A 68 11.93 -3.05 1.02
N MET A 69 11.73 -1.75 1.22
CA MET A 69 10.75 -0.96 0.49
C MET A 69 11.07 -0.85 -1.01
N ILE A 70 10.05 -1.02 -1.85
CA ILE A 70 10.11 -0.77 -3.29
C ILE A 70 9.55 0.63 -3.54
N GLU A 71 10.43 1.63 -3.49
CA GLU A 71 10.07 3.05 -3.50
C GLU A 71 9.18 3.45 -4.69
N SER A 72 9.45 2.93 -5.89
CA SER A 72 8.63 3.21 -7.08
C SER A 72 7.17 2.83 -6.88
N ASN A 73 6.91 1.69 -6.24
CA ASN A 73 5.56 1.17 -6.02
C ASN A 73 4.87 1.93 -4.89
N VAL A 74 5.61 2.32 -3.85
CA VAL A 74 5.10 3.23 -2.81
C VAL A 74 4.67 4.54 -3.45
N ARG A 75 5.52 5.16 -4.29
CA ARG A 75 5.15 6.41 -4.97
C ARG A 75 3.90 6.26 -5.80
N GLU A 76 3.77 5.16 -6.52
CA GLU A 76 2.61 4.90 -7.37
C GLU A 76 1.29 4.79 -6.57
N ILE A 77 1.32 4.13 -5.41
CA ILE A 77 0.15 4.05 -4.51
C ILE A 77 -0.13 5.42 -3.90
N TYR A 78 0.90 6.10 -3.41
CA TYR A 78 0.70 7.26 -2.56
C TYR A 78 0.64 8.60 -3.32
N LYS A 79 0.95 8.67 -4.61
CA LYS A 79 0.87 9.91 -5.43
C LYS A 79 -0.52 10.57 -5.45
N ASN A 80 -1.58 9.77 -5.30
CA ASN A 80 -2.96 10.26 -5.25
C ASN A 80 -3.44 10.51 -3.81
N VAL A 81 -2.67 10.05 -2.82
CA VAL A 81 -2.94 10.26 -1.40
C VAL A 81 -2.35 11.58 -0.95
N TYR A 82 -1.11 11.89 -1.33
CA TYR A 82 -0.42 13.11 -0.91
C TYR A 82 -0.74 14.32 -1.79
N GLY A 83 -0.71 15.52 -1.21
CA GLY A 83 -0.99 16.78 -1.91
C GLY A 83 0.10 17.19 -2.92
N SER A 84 1.32 16.69 -2.74
CA SER A 84 2.47 16.98 -3.59
C SER A 84 3.56 15.91 -3.55
N GLU A 85 4.38 15.84 -4.60
CA GLU A 85 5.59 14.98 -4.63
C GLU A 85 6.56 15.28 -3.48
N LYS A 86 6.66 16.55 -3.05
CA LYS A 86 7.54 16.95 -1.94
C LYS A 86 7.08 16.39 -0.59
N GLU A 87 5.77 16.31 -0.36
CA GLU A 87 5.23 15.68 0.84
C GLU A 87 5.47 14.17 0.81
N LEU A 88 5.24 13.54 -0.34
CA LEU A 88 5.54 12.13 -0.56
C LEU A 88 7.04 11.82 -0.36
N ASP A 89 7.95 12.66 -0.87
CA ASP A 89 9.40 12.57 -0.65
C ASP A 89 9.74 12.62 0.84
N THR A 90 9.14 13.56 1.57
CA THR A 90 9.37 13.72 3.01
C THR A 90 8.93 12.47 3.77
N VAL A 91 7.82 11.89 3.37
CA VAL A 91 7.29 10.65 3.95
C VAL A 91 8.18 9.45 3.62
N ILE A 92 8.57 9.28 2.37
CA ILE A 92 9.47 8.20 1.93
C ILE A 92 10.82 8.32 2.63
N LEU A 93 11.37 9.52 2.78
CA LEU A 93 12.62 9.72 3.51
C LEU A 93 12.49 9.33 4.99
N LYS A 94 11.37 9.71 5.63
CA LYS A 94 11.11 9.44 7.05
C LYS A 94 10.80 7.97 7.32
N CYS A 95 9.92 7.38 6.53
CA CYS A 95 9.38 6.05 6.76
C CYS A 95 10.08 4.97 5.95
N GLY A 96 10.70 5.29 4.81
CA GLY A 96 11.27 4.31 3.88
C GLY A 96 12.59 3.67 4.30
N THR A 97 13.25 4.21 5.33
CA THR A 97 14.44 3.59 5.91
C THR A 97 14.05 2.29 6.61
N LYS A 98 14.66 1.17 6.18
CA LYS A 98 14.43 -0.14 6.79
C LYS A 98 14.80 -0.12 8.27
N ASN A 99 13.86 -0.51 9.12
CA ASN A 99 14.05 -0.58 10.57
C ASN A 99 13.46 -1.87 11.12
N GLY A 100 14.29 -2.73 11.70
CA GLY A 100 13.87 -4.02 12.27
C GLY A 100 14.92 -5.11 12.04
N LYS A 101 14.90 -6.14 12.89
CA LYS A 101 15.82 -7.28 12.82
C LYS A 101 15.30 -8.39 11.92
N THR A 102 13.98 -8.45 11.71
CA THR A 102 13.32 -9.38 10.79
C THR A 102 12.55 -8.61 9.71
N ARG A 103 12.18 -9.31 8.64
CA ARG A 103 11.35 -8.75 7.56
C ARG A 103 9.95 -8.37 8.07
N GLU A 104 9.40 -9.12 9.03
CA GLU A 104 8.12 -8.83 9.67
C GLU A 104 8.20 -7.58 10.55
N GLU A 105 9.29 -7.41 11.30
CA GLU A 105 9.55 -6.20 12.08
C GLU A 105 9.74 -4.98 11.17
N ALA A 106 10.46 -5.12 10.06
CA ALA A 106 10.58 -4.08 9.05
C ALA A 106 9.24 -3.67 8.46
N ALA A 107 8.43 -4.64 8.04
CA ALA A 107 7.09 -4.41 7.50
C ALA A 107 6.16 -3.71 8.52
N PHE A 108 6.18 -4.18 9.78
CA PHE A 108 5.40 -3.57 10.85
C PHE A 108 5.80 -2.11 11.08
N ASN A 109 7.10 -1.84 11.19
CA ASN A 109 7.60 -0.49 11.42
C ASN A 109 7.29 0.45 10.24
N TYR A 110 7.34 -0.05 9.00
CA TYR A 110 6.85 0.70 7.83
C TYR A 110 5.39 1.07 8.00
N PHE A 111 4.53 0.08 8.24
CA PHE A 111 3.09 0.26 8.31
C PHE A 111 2.69 1.29 9.38
N ILE A 112 3.24 1.18 10.59
CA ILE A 112 2.99 2.13 11.67
C ILE A 112 3.50 3.54 11.31
N CYS A 113 4.67 3.65 10.69
CA CYS A 113 5.19 4.95 10.27
C CYS A 113 4.24 5.64 9.28
N TYR A 114 3.71 4.90 8.28
CA TYR A 114 2.75 5.47 7.32
C TYR A 114 1.39 5.80 7.95
N GLN A 115 0.90 5.01 8.92
CA GLN A 115 -0.37 5.30 9.61
C GLN A 115 -0.32 6.52 10.53
N THR A 116 0.83 6.78 11.15
CA THR A 116 1.01 7.88 12.12
C THR A 116 1.25 9.25 11.46
N LEU A 117 1.21 9.34 10.13
CA LEU A 117 1.36 10.60 9.41
C LEU A 117 0.07 11.42 9.44
N PRO A 118 0.14 12.72 9.77
CA PRO A 118 -1.04 13.55 9.94
C PRO A 118 -1.86 13.70 8.64
N PRO A 119 -3.19 13.77 8.73
CA PRO A 119 -4.09 13.85 7.58
C PRO A 119 -3.94 15.14 6.75
N GLU A 120 -3.27 16.17 7.26
CA GLU A 120 -2.96 17.41 6.50
C GLU A 120 -2.04 17.16 5.29
N THR A 121 -1.33 16.03 5.29
CA THR A 121 -0.53 15.58 4.15
C THR A 121 -1.36 14.83 3.10
N LYS A 122 -2.61 14.46 3.41
CA LYS A 122 -3.51 13.74 2.51
C LYS A 122 -4.37 14.75 1.75
N LYS A 123 -4.48 14.58 0.44
CA LYS A 123 -5.37 15.38 -0.41
C LYS A 123 -6.80 15.30 0.16
N PRO A 124 -7.53 16.42 0.27
CA PRO A 124 -8.91 16.42 0.74
C PRO A 124 -9.82 15.57 -0.16
#